data_AF-A0A419EGQ2-F1
#
_entry.id   AF-A0A419EGQ2-F1
#
_cell.length_a   1.000
_cell.length_b   1.000
_cell.length_c   1.000
_cell.angle_alpha   90.00
_cell.angle_beta   90.00
_cell.angle_gamma   90.00
#
_symmetry.space_group_name_H-M   'P 1'
#
loop_
_entity.id
_entity.type
_entity.pdbx_description
1 polymer ?
#
loop_
_entity_poly.entity_id
_entity_poly.type
_entity_poly.pdbx_seq_one_letter_code
_entity_poly.pdbx_strand_id
1 'polypeptide(L)'
;MKSDGKFKIKGKNVPGYDSEIEVDIGSENAKKYEVVSKEIPAPSSYEGGTITWFNAYGVKEKSTGKYADISYTVTLSALPKGKTKLFALINNIPQKLDFKVGGSGKIKFTLTVGDPPVGIWP
;
A
#
# COMPACT_ATOMS: atom_id res chain seq x y z
N MET A 1 25.97 3.50 3.99
CA MET A 1 24.84 2.85 4.70
C MET A 1 24.09 1.97 3.70
N LYS A 2 23.89 0.68 3.96
CA LYS A 2 22.99 -0.15 3.14
C LYS A 2 21.56 0.30 3.48
N SER A 3 20.77 0.70 2.48
CA SER A 3 19.33 0.90 2.68
C SER A 3 18.74 -0.46 3.05
N ASP A 4 17.97 -0.51 4.13
CA ASP A 4 17.30 -1.71 4.61
C ASP A 4 16.08 -2.10 3.76
N GLY A 5 15.77 -1.30 2.73
CA GLY A 5 14.63 -1.52 1.82
C GLY A 5 13.30 -1.05 2.39
N LYS A 6 13.31 -0.30 3.49
CA LYS A 6 12.10 0.20 4.14
C LYS A 6 11.86 1.66 3.80
N PHE A 7 10.62 1.96 3.39
CA PHE A 7 10.19 3.27 2.96
C PHE A 7 8.91 3.64 3.69
N LYS A 8 8.89 4.80 4.33
CA LYS A 8 7.69 5.38 4.91
C LYS A 8 7.01 6.27 3.89
N ILE A 9 5.74 5.99 3.61
CA ILE A 9 4.94 6.77 2.67
C ILE A 9 3.71 7.28 3.40
N LYS A 10 3.51 8.60 3.32
CA LYS A 10 2.33 9.23 3.88
C LYS A 10 1.21 9.23 2.86
N GLY A 11 0.10 8.58 3.21
CA GLY A 11 -1.13 8.60 2.41
C GLY A 11 -1.90 9.91 2.56
N LYS A 12 -3.10 9.95 1.96
CA LYS A 12 -4.06 11.05 2.15
C LYS A 12 -4.54 11.07 3.60
N ASN A 13 -4.73 12.26 4.15
CA ASN A 13 -5.33 12.38 5.47
C ASN A 13 -6.77 11.86 5.45
N VAL A 14 -7.05 10.80 6.19
CA VAL A 14 -8.38 10.24 6.39
C VAL A 14 -8.74 10.51 7.85
N PRO A 15 -9.88 11.18 8.15
CA PRO A 15 -10.24 11.52 9.51
C PRO A 15 -10.24 10.30 10.45
N GLY A 16 -9.52 10.40 11.57
CA GLY A 16 -9.40 9.32 12.55
C GLY A 16 -8.53 8.15 12.10
N TYR A 17 -7.68 8.34 11.09
CA TYR A 17 -6.83 7.29 10.53
C TYR A 17 -5.42 7.77 10.21
N ASP A 18 -4.42 7.02 10.68
CA ASP A 18 -3.04 7.18 10.24
C ASP A 18 -2.85 6.44 8.91
N SER A 19 -2.71 7.22 7.83
CA SER A 19 -2.46 6.74 6.48
C SER A 19 -0.98 6.61 6.13
N GLU A 20 -0.07 6.78 7.11
CA GLU A 20 1.31 6.36 6.96
C GLU A 20 1.39 4.84 6.77
N ILE A 21 2.13 4.45 5.75
CA ILE A 21 2.43 3.05 5.46
C ILE A 21 3.95 2.87 5.45
N GLU A 22 4.40 1.71 5.89
CA GLU A 22 5.76 1.26 5.70
C GLU A 22 5.78 0.20 4.60
N VAL A 23 6.55 0.45 3.54
CA VAL A 23 6.77 -0.47 2.43
C VAL A 23 8.17 -1.06 2.58
N ASP A 24 8.25 -2.38 2.70
CA ASP A 24 9.50 -3.13 2.78
C ASP A 24 9.69 -3.94 1.50
N ILE A 25 10.56 -3.45 0.62
CA ILE A 25 10.95 -4.14 -0.62
C ILE A 25 12.10 -5.13 -0.40
N GLY A 26 12.71 -5.17 0.78
CA GLY A 26 13.90 -5.96 1.11
C GLY A 26 15.21 -5.28 0.70
N SER A 27 16.26 -5.52 1.49
CA SER A 27 17.57 -4.88 1.34
C SER A 27 18.31 -5.24 0.04
N GLU A 28 18.08 -6.43 -0.51
CA GLU A 28 18.60 -6.84 -1.83
C GLU A 28 18.01 -5.97 -2.95
N ASN A 29 16.69 -5.74 -2.89
CA ASN A 29 15.94 -4.94 -3.86
C ASN A 29 16.21 -3.44 -3.68
N ALA A 30 16.56 -2.97 -2.48
CA ALA A 30 16.84 -1.57 -2.18
C ALA A 30 17.98 -0.96 -3.01
N LYS A 31 18.88 -1.78 -3.57
CA LYS A 31 19.93 -1.32 -4.48
C LYS A 31 19.40 -1.01 -5.88
N LYS A 32 18.40 -1.76 -6.33
CA LYS A 32 17.87 -1.72 -7.69
C LYS A 32 16.59 -0.89 -7.81
N TYR A 33 15.78 -0.90 -6.77
CA TYR A 33 14.46 -0.30 -6.77
C TYR A 33 14.30 0.78 -5.69
N GLU A 34 13.32 1.65 -5.92
CA GLU A 34 12.83 2.65 -4.99
C GLU A 34 11.31 2.62 -4.92
N VAL A 35 10.76 3.12 -3.82
CA VAL A 35 9.30 3.27 -3.67
C VAL A 35 8.95 4.74 -3.84
N VAL A 36 8.00 5.03 -4.72
CA VAL A 36 7.53 6.37 -5.04
C VAL A 36 6.05 6.52 -4.73
N SER A 37 5.63 7.70 -4.29
CA SER A 37 4.20 8.02 -4.14
C SER A 37 3.59 8.33 -5.51
N LYS A 38 2.31 7.98 -5.67
CA LYS A 38 1.49 8.27 -6.85
C LYS A 38 0.28 9.12 -6.44
N GLU A 39 -0.41 9.65 -7.44
CA GLU A 39 -1.73 10.22 -7.21
C GLU A 39 -2.69 9.14 -6.70
N ILE A 40 -3.45 9.47 -5.65
CA ILE A 40 -4.45 8.59 -5.09
C ILE A 40 -5.72 8.75 -5.94
N PRO A 41 -6.24 7.66 -6.54
CA PRO A 41 -7.39 7.74 -7.42
C PRO A 41 -8.67 8.16 -6.67
N ALA A 42 -9.66 8.58 -7.44
CA ALA A 42 -11.00 8.83 -6.92
C ALA A 42 -11.60 7.54 -6.31
N PRO A 43 -12.46 7.64 -5.28
CA PRO A 43 -13.14 6.48 -4.69
C PRO A 43 -13.86 5.64 -5.75
N SER A 44 -13.92 4.33 -5.53
CA SER A 44 -14.53 3.38 -6.47
C SER A 44 -15.76 2.71 -5.86
N SER A 45 -16.82 2.51 -6.65
CA SER A 45 -17.99 1.73 -6.23
C SER A 45 -17.68 0.24 -6.22
N TYR A 46 -18.07 -0.46 -5.16
CA TYR A 46 -17.88 -1.91 -5.01
C TYR A 46 -18.96 -2.51 -4.11
N GLU A 47 -19.67 -3.54 -4.60
CA GLU A 47 -20.71 -4.29 -3.87
C GLU A 47 -21.71 -3.42 -3.08
N GLY A 48 -22.24 -2.36 -3.71
CA GLY A 48 -23.20 -1.44 -3.08
C GLY A 48 -22.58 -0.48 -2.05
N GLY A 49 -21.26 -0.51 -1.85
CA GLY A 49 -20.50 0.44 -1.04
C GLY A 49 -19.47 1.22 -1.86
N THR A 50 -18.67 2.02 -1.17
CA THR A 50 -17.58 2.82 -1.77
C THR A 50 -16.25 2.45 -1.14
N ILE A 51 -15.26 2.16 -1.97
CA ILE A 51 -13.87 2.01 -1.55
C ILE A 51 -13.22 3.38 -1.54
N THR A 52 -12.74 3.80 -0.37
CA THR A 52 -11.94 5.02 -0.23
C THR A 52 -10.47 4.66 -0.32
N TRP A 53 -9.83 5.06 -1.40
CA TRP A 53 -8.37 4.93 -1.56
C TRP A 53 -7.68 5.97 -0.68
N PHE A 54 -6.70 5.52 0.11
CA PHE A 54 -6.00 6.39 1.06
C PHE A 54 -4.49 6.43 0.82
N ASN A 55 -3.94 5.50 0.04
CA ASN A 55 -2.55 5.53 -0.37
C ASN A 55 -2.42 5.00 -1.81
N ALA A 56 -1.47 5.52 -2.55
CA ALA A 56 -1.06 5.02 -3.84
C ALA A 56 0.45 5.19 -3.96
N TYR A 57 1.14 4.10 -4.20
CA TYR A 57 2.59 4.08 -4.34
C TYR A 57 2.98 3.07 -5.41
N GLY A 58 4.21 3.20 -5.90
CA GLY A 58 4.76 2.37 -6.94
C GLY A 58 6.19 1.99 -6.63
N VAL A 59 6.63 0.82 -7.07
CA VAL A 59 8.04 0.42 -7.08
C VAL A 59 8.63 0.72 -8.46
N LYS A 60 9.71 1.49 -8.51
CA LYS A 60 10.44 1.80 -9.74
C LYS A 60 11.85 1.27 -9.70
N GLU A 61 12.37 0.86 -10.85
CA GLU A 61 13.80 0.59 -11.02
C GLU A 61 14.57 1.92 -11.10
N LYS A 62 15.60 2.08 -10.27
CA LYS A 62 16.38 3.33 -10.16
C LYS A 62 17.12 3.70 -11.44
N SER A 63 17.55 2.71 -12.22
CA SER A 63 18.33 2.93 -13.45
C SER A 63 17.47 3.38 -14.63
N THR A 64 16.22 2.91 -14.71
CA THR A 64 15.35 3.14 -15.87
C THR A 64 14.13 3.99 -15.57
N GLY A 65 13.78 4.17 -14.29
CA GLY A 65 12.56 4.83 -13.85
C GLY A 65 11.28 4.04 -14.16
N LYS A 66 11.39 2.82 -14.68
CA LYS A 66 10.23 1.98 -15.04
C LYS A 66 9.64 1.32 -13.79
N TYR A 67 8.32 1.18 -13.77
CA TYR A 67 7.64 0.42 -12.74
C TYR A 67 8.03 -1.06 -12.81
N ALA A 68 8.16 -1.69 -11.65
CA ALA A 68 8.56 -3.08 -11.52
C ALA A 68 7.60 -3.84 -10.63
N ASP A 69 7.17 -5.01 -11.11
CA ASP A 69 6.36 -5.95 -10.35
C ASP A 69 7.27 -6.85 -9.52
N ILE A 70 7.41 -6.50 -8.24
CA ILE A 70 8.14 -7.29 -7.25
C ILE A 70 7.25 -7.55 -6.04
N SER A 71 7.55 -8.61 -5.31
CA SER A 71 6.91 -8.87 -4.02
C SER A 71 7.47 -7.97 -2.93
N TYR A 72 6.60 -7.32 -2.16
CA TYR A 72 6.98 -6.49 -1.02
C TYR A 72 5.93 -6.53 0.09
N THR A 73 6.36 -6.22 1.31
CA THR A 73 5.49 -6.20 2.49
C THR A 73 5.06 -4.78 2.80
N VAL A 74 3.80 -4.63 3.17
CA VAL A 74 3.20 -3.35 3.53
C VAL A 74 2.73 -3.44 4.96
N THR A 75 3.10 -2.47 5.78
CA THR A 75 2.65 -2.35 7.16
C THR A 75 1.87 -1.05 7.35
N LEU A 76 0.63 -1.16 7.83
CA LEU A 76 -0.21 -0.05 8.27
C LEU A 76 -0.20 0.03 9.80
N SER A 77 -0.32 1.24 10.35
CA SER A 77 -0.42 1.44 11.80
C SER A 77 -1.66 0.78 12.41
N ALA A 78 -2.82 0.90 11.76
CA ALA A 78 -4.08 0.23 12.10
C ALA A 78 -5.03 0.24 10.88
N LEU A 79 -6.28 -0.19 11.06
CA LEU A 79 -7.42 0.17 10.19
C LEU A 79 -8.27 1.23 10.91
N PRO A 80 -9.01 2.11 10.20
CA PRO A 80 -9.96 3.01 10.86
C PRO A 80 -11.04 2.20 11.58
N LYS A 81 -11.56 2.74 12.69
CA LYS A 81 -12.61 2.08 13.49
C LYS A 81 -13.81 1.70 12.61
N GLY A 82 -14.24 0.45 12.74
CA GLY A 82 -15.39 -0.10 12.00
C GLY A 82 -15.06 -0.64 10.60
N LYS A 83 -13.86 -0.37 10.06
CA LYS A 83 -13.44 -0.93 8.77
C LYS A 83 -12.83 -2.31 8.96
N THR A 84 -13.32 -3.27 8.20
CA THR A 84 -12.87 -4.68 8.30
C THR A 84 -12.23 -5.22 7.03
N LYS A 85 -12.36 -4.48 5.92
CA LYS A 85 -11.87 -4.91 4.60
C LYS A 85 -10.86 -3.92 4.03
N LEU A 86 -9.77 -4.48 3.52
CA LEU A 86 -8.73 -3.75 2.79
C LEU A 86 -8.76 -4.20 1.33
N PHE A 87 -8.51 -3.27 0.42
CA PHE A 87 -8.49 -3.51 -1.01
C PHE A 87 -7.22 -2.94 -1.64
N ALA A 88 -6.74 -3.61 -2.69
CA ALA A 88 -5.79 -3.08 -3.66
C ALA A 88 -6.50 -2.89 -5.02
N LEU A 89 -6.24 -1.79 -5.71
CA LEU A 89 -6.71 -1.61 -7.09
C LEU A 89 -5.67 -2.19 -8.05
N ILE A 90 -5.89 -3.41 -8.54
CA ILE A 90 -4.97 -4.13 -9.42
C ILE A 90 -5.61 -4.23 -10.80
N ASN A 91 -4.93 -3.73 -11.85
CA ASN A 91 -5.47 -3.70 -13.22
C ASN A 91 -6.87 -3.03 -13.31
N ASN A 92 -7.08 -1.93 -12.56
CA ASN A 92 -8.37 -1.25 -12.41
C ASN A 92 -9.50 -2.08 -11.78
N ILE A 93 -9.18 -3.23 -11.18
CA ILE A 93 -10.13 -4.10 -10.50
C ILE A 93 -9.82 -4.08 -8.99
N PRO A 94 -10.79 -3.71 -8.14
CA PRO A 94 -10.61 -3.83 -6.70
C PRO A 94 -10.46 -5.29 -6.29
N GLN A 95 -9.33 -5.63 -5.67
CA GLN A 95 -9.05 -6.94 -5.12
C GLN A 95 -8.99 -6.85 -3.60
N LYS A 96 -9.75 -7.70 -2.92
CA LYS A 96 -9.71 -7.79 -1.45
C LYS A 96 -8.36 -8.35 -1.03
N LEU A 97 -7.74 -7.70 -0.05
CA LEU A 97 -6.48 -8.13 0.53
C LEU A 97 -6.74 -8.89 1.82
N ASP A 98 -6.09 -10.05 1.95
CA ASP A 98 -5.92 -10.70 3.24
C ASP A 98 -4.78 -10.01 3.99
N PHE A 99 -5.00 -9.78 5.28
CA PHE A 99 -4.04 -9.14 6.13
C PHE A 99 -3.97 -9.80 7.50
N LYS A 100 -2.81 -9.65 8.15
CA LYS A 100 -2.58 -10.12 9.52
C LYS A 100 -2.52 -8.93 10.46
N VAL A 101 -3.22 -9.02 11.58
CA VAL A 101 -3.08 -8.07 12.69
C VAL A 101 -1.92 -8.53 13.58
N GLY A 102 -0.90 -7.69 13.72
CA GLY A 102 0.24 -7.94 14.60
C GLY A 102 -0.01 -7.48 16.04
N GLY A 103 0.91 -7.81 16.95
CA GLY A 103 0.80 -7.56 18.41
C GLY A 103 0.72 -6.09 18.87
N SER A 104 0.59 -5.13 17.95
CA SER A 104 0.41 -3.69 18.24
C SER A 104 -0.79 -3.08 17.49
N GLY A 105 -1.68 -3.91 16.91
CA GLY A 105 -2.78 -3.44 16.06
C GLY A 105 -2.35 -3.09 14.63
N LYS A 106 -1.03 -3.12 14.36
CA LYS A 106 -0.47 -2.95 13.01
C LYS A 106 -0.95 -4.04 12.07
N ILE A 107 -1.22 -3.65 10.84
CA ILE A 107 -1.74 -4.54 9.82
C ILE A 107 -0.66 -4.79 8.79
N LYS A 108 -0.41 -6.06 8.47
CA LYS A 108 0.58 -6.46 7.48
C LYS A 108 -0.06 -7.27 6.36
N PHE A 109 0.30 -6.93 5.13
CA PHE A 109 -0.09 -7.67 3.93
C PHE A 109 1.04 -7.61 2.89
N THR A 110 0.98 -8.50 1.91
CA THR A 110 1.98 -8.59 0.84
C THR A 110 1.31 -8.24 -0.48
N LEU A 111 2.00 -7.47 -1.29
CA LEU A 111 1.61 -7.19 -2.67
C LEU A 111 2.69 -7.72 -3.60
N THR A 112 2.28 -8.23 -4.75
CA THR A 112 3.16 -8.75 -5.81
C THR A 112 3.17 -7.88 -7.05
N VAL A 113 2.31 -6.85 -7.07
CA VAL A 113 2.21 -5.86 -8.12
C VAL A 113 2.87 -4.58 -7.66
N GLY A 114 3.62 -3.95 -8.55
CA GLY A 114 4.45 -2.82 -8.22
C GLY A 114 3.68 -1.61 -7.70
N ASP A 115 2.37 -1.50 -7.97
CA ASP A 115 1.74 -0.18 -8.08
C ASP A 115 0.27 0.02 -7.64
N PRO A 116 -0.41 -0.86 -6.88
CA PRO A 116 -1.85 -0.68 -6.68
C PRO A 116 -2.13 0.35 -5.56
N PRO A 117 -3.05 1.31 -5.82
CA PRO A 117 -3.72 2.04 -4.75
C PRO A 117 -4.30 1.11 -3.70
N VAL A 118 -4.15 1.47 -2.43
CA VAL A 118 -4.72 0.74 -1.29
C VAL A 118 -5.87 1.53 -0.69
N GLY A 119 -6.97 0.84 -0.43
CA GLY A 119 -8.22 1.45 0.00
C GLY A 119 -8.96 0.62 1.04
N ILE A 120 -9.90 1.29 1.71
CA ILE A 120 -10.78 0.70 2.72
C ILE A 120 -12.21 0.67 2.21
N TRP A 121 -12.96 -0.36 2.59
CA TRP A 121 -14.40 -0.46 2.35
C TRP A 121 -15.15 -0.54 3.70
N PRO A 122 -16.37 0.02 3.80
CA PRO A 122 -17.18 0.09 5.03
C PRO A 122 -17.31 -1.18 5.87
#